data_AF-A0A7S2ZJ76-F1
#
_entry.id   AF-A0A7S2ZJ76-F1
#
_cell.length_a   1.000
_cell.length_b   1.000
_cell.length_c   1.000
_cell.angle_alpha   90.00
_cell.angle_beta   90.00
_cell.angle_gamma   90.00
#
_symmetry.space_group_name_H-M   'P 1'
#
loop_
_entity.id
_entity.type
_entity.pdbx_description
1 polymer ?
#
loop_
_entity_poly.entity_id
_entity_poly.type
_entity_poly.pdbx_seq_one_letter_code
_entity_poly.pdbx_strand_id
1 'polypeptide(L)'
;MDGPASVAAGNGMSKEGDGFLSRVSERAKATRLGNITAARSVADAVRTSLGPRGMDKMVQTETGDVLVTNDGATILEKMNVQHPAAKTLVQLSKAQDIEAGDGTTSVVVICGALLEASLELLEIGIHPTIISECFQIGLDKSMGVLESMSSPVDLENREELVRAASTSLNSKVVAQHASLLAPLSVDAVLSIAGDERQGADLRNIRIVKKLAGTVDETELIPGLLLNQSAESGASGPTRIEKAKIALIQFQLSPPKTDMENSVVVQDYAAMDRILKEERTYILQLVKKIKCR
;
A
#
# COMPACT_ATOMS: atom_id res chain seq x y z
N MET A 1 -1.11 13.01 -89.79
CA MET A 1 -0.71 11.87 -88.94
C MET A 1 0.65 12.20 -88.37
N ASP A 2 0.61 12.66 -87.12
CA ASP A 2 1.54 12.47 -86.01
C ASP A 2 3.05 12.73 -86.21
N GLY A 3 3.51 13.81 -85.58
CA GLY A 3 4.90 13.99 -85.18
C GLY A 3 5.23 13.25 -83.87
N PRO A 4 6.51 13.03 -83.54
CA PRO A 4 6.88 12.32 -82.32
C PRO A 4 6.88 13.27 -81.11
N ALA A 5 6.21 12.83 -80.06
CA ALA A 5 6.15 13.50 -78.76
C ALA A 5 7.46 13.34 -77.98
N SER A 6 7.90 14.43 -77.37
CA SER A 6 8.95 14.47 -76.36
C SER A 6 8.48 13.84 -75.05
N VAL A 7 9.31 12.98 -74.46
CA VAL A 7 9.06 12.39 -73.14
C VAL A 7 9.55 13.38 -72.08
N ALA A 8 8.61 14.08 -71.45
CA ALA A 8 8.87 14.84 -70.22
C ALA A 8 8.58 13.95 -69.00
N ALA A 9 9.61 13.67 -68.21
CA ALA A 9 9.51 12.96 -66.94
C ALA A 9 8.69 13.78 -65.93
N GLY A 10 7.50 13.29 -65.59
CA GLY A 10 6.65 13.85 -64.55
C GLY A 10 7.16 13.49 -63.15
N ASN A 11 7.68 14.49 -62.45
CA ASN A 11 8.12 14.42 -61.06
C ASN A 11 6.91 14.60 -60.12
N GLY A 12 6.16 13.52 -59.88
CA GLY A 12 4.82 13.60 -59.27
C GLY A 12 4.58 12.75 -58.01
N MET A 13 5.58 12.47 -57.17
CA MET A 13 5.40 11.49 -56.08
C MET A 13 6.01 11.85 -54.70
N SER A 14 6.07 13.14 -54.33
CA SER A 14 6.67 13.56 -53.04
C SER A 14 5.81 14.41 -52.11
N LYS A 15 4.57 14.79 -52.46
CA LYS A 15 3.77 15.72 -51.62
C LYS A 15 2.77 15.07 -50.65
N GLU A 16 2.30 13.85 -50.90
CA GLU A 16 1.31 13.21 -50.02
C GLU A 16 1.93 12.50 -48.79
N GLY A 17 3.14 11.94 -48.92
CA GLY A 17 3.83 11.28 -47.80
C GLY A 17 4.31 12.27 -46.71
N ASP A 18 4.70 13.47 -47.10
CA ASP A 18 5.23 14.51 -46.20
C ASP A 18 4.12 15.14 -45.34
N GLY A 19 2.91 15.26 -45.90
CA GLY A 19 1.70 15.70 -45.18
C GLY A 19 1.16 14.67 -44.17
N PHE A 20 1.39 13.38 -44.41
CA PHE A 20 1.02 12.32 -43.47
C PHE A 20 1.97 12.27 -42.27
N LEU A 21 3.29 12.33 -42.51
CA LEU A 21 4.31 12.33 -41.46
C LEU A 21 4.23 13.57 -40.56
N SER A 22 3.94 14.75 -41.11
CA SER A 22 3.76 15.97 -40.32
C SER A 22 2.54 15.89 -39.39
N ARG A 23 1.41 15.35 -39.87
CA ARG A 23 0.20 15.11 -39.04
C ARG A 23 0.42 14.09 -37.93
N VAL A 24 1.20 13.04 -38.20
CA VAL A 24 1.58 12.05 -37.17
C VAL A 24 2.47 12.69 -36.10
N SER A 25 3.43 13.53 -36.51
CA SER A 25 4.33 14.25 -35.61
C SER A 25 3.58 15.26 -34.73
N GLU A 26 2.66 16.03 -35.29
CA GLU A 26 1.82 16.98 -34.53
C GLU A 26 0.89 16.27 -33.54
N ARG A 27 0.24 15.17 -33.98
CA ARG A 27 -0.59 14.35 -33.08
C ARG A 27 0.23 13.78 -31.93
N ALA A 28 1.45 13.31 -32.20
CA ALA A 28 2.35 12.79 -31.17
C ALA A 28 2.79 13.89 -30.19
N LYS A 29 3.06 15.11 -30.66
CA LYS A 29 3.34 16.27 -29.80
C LYS A 29 2.15 16.62 -28.91
N ALA A 30 0.94 16.68 -29.48
CA ALA A 30 -0.28 16.97 -28.73
C ALA A 30 -0.58 15.91 -27.66
N THR A 31 -0.38 14.62 -27.97
CA THR A 31 -0.55 13.53 -27.00
C THR A 31 0.46 13.63 -25.85
N ARG A 32 1.73 13.95 -26.14
CA ARG A 32 2.74 14.16 -25.09
C ARG A 32 2.38 15.31 -24.16
N LEU A 33 1.95 16.43 -24.73
CA LEU A 33 1.52 17.59 -23.95
C LEU A 33 0.32 17.23 -23.07
N GLY A 34 -0.68 16.54 -23.61
CA GLY A 34 -1.84 16.07 -22.84
C GLY A 34 -1.45 15.16 -21.66
N ASN A 35 -0.52 14.22 -21.90
CA ASN A 35 0.00 13.34 -20.85
C ASN A 35 0.73 14.11 -19.74
N ILE A 36 1.62 15.05 -20.11
CA ILE A 36 2.37 15.88 -19.16
C ILE A 36 1.42 16.73 -18.33
N THR A 37 0.46 17.41 -18.96
CA THR A 37 -0.51 18.26 -18.27
C THR A 37 -1.37 17.48 -17.28
N ALA A 38 -1.84 16.29 -17.68
CA ALA A 38 -2.63 15.41 -16.81
C ALA A 38 -1.82 14.91 -15.60
N ALA A 39 -0.59 14.46 -15.83
CA ALA A 39 0.33 14.02 -14.78
C ALA A 39 0.66 15.16 -13.81
N ARG A 40 0.95 16.35 -14.34
CA ARG A 40 1.21 17.56 -13.55
C ARG A 40 0.01 17.95 -12.70
N SER A 41 -1.19 17.92 -13.25
CA SER A 41 -2.41 18.29 -12.51
C SER A 41 -2.63 17.39 -11.29
N VAL A 42 -2.31 16.09 -11.42
CA VAL A 42 -2.33 15.17 -10.28
C VAL A 42 -1.21 15.48 -9.29
N ALA A 43 0.01 15.74 -9.76
CA ALA A 43 1.11 16.13 -8.88
C ALA A 43 0.80 17.43 -8.10
N ASP A 44 0.20 18.43 -8.73
CA ASP A 44 -0.20 19.70 -8.11
C ASP A 44 -1.27 19.50 -7.02
N ALA A 45 -2.20 18.55 -7.22
CA ALA A 45 -3.20 18.21 -6.22
C ALA A 45 -2.58 17.64 -4.94
N VAL A 46 -1.61 16.71 -5.08
CA VAL A 46 -0.94 16.05 -3.94
C VAL A 46 0.17 16.92 -3.34
N ARG A 47 0.75 17.86 -4.10
CA ARG A 47 1.83 18.76 -3.65
C ARG A 47 1.50 19.50 -2.35
N THR A 48 0.24 19.87 -2.17
CA THR A 48 -0.23 20.58 -0.96
C THR A 48 -0.22 19.74 0.32
N SER A 49 0.01 18.43 0.22
CA SER A 49 0.19 17.51 1.34
C SER A 49 1.66 17.18 1.62
N LEU A 50 2.60 17.73 0.84
CA LEU A 50 4.03 17.45 1.04
C LEU A 50 4.61 18.19 2.25
N GLY A 51 5.29 17.45 3.13
CA GLY A 51 6.11 17.97 4.23
C GLY A 51 5.34 18.20 5.55
N PRO A 52 6.02 18.67 6.61
CA PRO A 52 5.41 18.84 7.95
C PRO A 52 4.31 19.91 8.04
N ARG A 53 4.24 20.80 7.04
CA ARG A 53 3.17 21.80 6.89
C ARG A 53 2.17 21.42 5.80
N GLY A 54 2.25 20.19 5.30
CA GLY A 54 1.28 19.65 4.36
C GLY A 54 -0.10 19.61 4.99
N MET A 55 -1.12 19.91 4.19
CA MET A 55 -2.52 19.83 4.63
C MET A 55 -3.09 18.45 4.34
N ASP A 56 -3.86 17.92 5.30
CA ASP A 56 -4.60 16.69 5.12
C ASP A 56 -5.71 16.86 4.08
N LYS A 57 -5.98 15.78 3.35
CA LYS A 57 -7.06 15.73 2.36
C LYS A 57 -8.20 14.90 2.90
N MET A 58 -9.38 15.49 2.89
CA MET A 58 -10.63 14.77 3.08
C MET A 58 -11.11 14.25 1.73
N VAL A 59 -11.15 12.93 1.58
CA VAL A 59 -11.63 12.25 0.39
C VAL A 59 -12.90 11.50 0.75
N GLN A 60 -13.99 11.79 0.04
CA GLN A 60 -15.25 11.06 0.16
C GLN A 60 -15.31 9.99 -0.93
N THR A 61 -15.55 8.74 -0.54
CA THR A 61 -15.75 7.64 -1.49
C THR A 61 -17.16 7.67 -2.08
N GLU A 62 -17.39 6.93 -3.16
CA GLU A 62 -18.72 6.76 -3.76
C GLU A 62 -19.74 6.14 -2.79
N THR A 63 -19.26 5.34 -1.82
CA THR A 63 -20.08 4.75 -0.74
C THR A 63 -20.49 5.76 0.34
N GLY A 64 -19.96 6.97 0.31
CA GLY A 64 -20.20 8.01 1.31
C GLY A 64 -19.25 7.97 2.51
N ASP A 65 -18.28 7.05 2.52
CA ASP A 65 -17.26 6.98 3.57
C ASP A 65 -16.28 8.15 3.42
N VAL A 66 -16.00 8.83 4.53
CA VAL A 66 -15.08 9.97 4.56
C VAL A 66 -13.75 9.53 5.14
N LEU A 67 -12.68 9.71 4.37
CA LEU A 67 -11.31 9.43 4.79
C LEU A 67 -10.52 10.73 4.83
N VAL A 68 -9.88 11.02 5.97
CA VAL A 68 -8.94 12.14 6.10
C VAL A 68 -7.52 11.56 6.13
N THR A 69 -6.67 11.98 5.20
CA THR A 69 -5.30 11.45 5.10
C THR A 69 -4.33 12.47 4.50
N ASN A 70 -3.07 12.38 4.93
CA ASN A 70 -1.94 13.09 4.34
C ASN A 70 -1.18 12.22 3.31
N ASP A 71 -1.37 10.90 3.37
CA ASP A 71 -0.59 9.95 2.58
C ASP A 71 -0.97 10.00 1.10
N GLY A 72 0.02 10.30 0.26
CA GLY A 72 -0.14 10.44 -1.19
C GLY A 72 -0.66 9.17 -1.85
N ALA A 73 -0.19 7.99 -1.42
CA ALA A 73 -0.63 6.73 -2.01
C ALA A 73 -2.13 6.50 -1.75
N THR A 74 -2.57 6.70 -0.51
CA THR A 74 -3.98 6.60 -0.14
C THR A 74 -4.86 7.65 -0.84
N ILE A 75 -4.40 8.90 -0.96
CA ILE A 75 -5.11 9.96 -1.68
C ILE A 75 -5.32 9.57 -3.15
N LEU A 76 -4.25 9.12 -3.81
CA LEU A 76 -4.26 8.74 -5.22
C LEU A 76 -5.08 7.48 -5.49
N GLU A 77 -5.09 6.51 -4.58
CA GLU A 77 -5.89 5.28 -4.73
C GLU A 77 -7.38 5.55 -4.58
N LYS A 78 -7.77 6.49 -3.70
CA LYS A 78 -9.17 6.88 -3.50
C LYS A 78 -9.67 7.89 -4.53
N MET A 79 -8.77 8.60 -5.20
CA MET A 79 -9.12 9.51 -6.28
C MET A 79 -9.43 8.73 -7.57
N ASN A 80 -10.61 8.95 -8.15
CA ASN A 80 -10.99 8.30 -9.41
C ASN A 80 -10.30 8.96 -10.62
N VAL A 81 -9.06 8.55 -10.90
CA VAL A 81 -8.25 9.09 -12.01
C VAL A 81 -8.53 8.33 -13.31
N GLN A 82 -9.14 9.01 -14.28
CA GLN A 82 -9.50 8.44 -15.58
C GLN A 82 -8.32 8.43 -16.58
N HIS A 83 -7.44 9.44 -16.51
CA HIS A 83 -6.39 9.64 -17.52
C HIS A 83 -5.26 8.59 -17.39
N PRO A 84 -4.86 7.88 -18.46
CA PRO A 84 -3.86 6.81 -18.38
C PRO A 84 -2.52 7.24 -17.78
N ALA A 85 -1.97 8.38 -18.21
CA ALA A 85 -0.69 8.89 -17.67
C ALA A 85 -0.74 9.17 -16.16
N ALA A 86 -1.89 9.64 -15.68
CA ALA A 86 -2.09 9.91 -14.27
C ALA A 86 -2.32 8.62 -13.47
N LYS A 87 -2.93 7.59 -14.07
CA LYS A 87 -3.02 6.25 -13.48
C LYS A 87 -1.63 5.61 -13.28
N THR A 88 -0.68 5.89 -14.16
CA THR A 88 0.73 5.48 -13.97
C THR A 88 1.35 6.12 -12.73
N LEU A 89 1.02 7.39 -12.41
CA LEU A 89 1.48 8.03 -11.17
C LEU A 89 0.89 7.37 -9.92
N VAL A 90 -0.37 6.93 -9.96
CA VAL A 90 -0.98 6.16 -8.86
C VAL A 90 -0.21 4.86 -8.63
N GLN A 91 0.16 4.15 -9.70
CA GLN A 91 0.94 2.92 -9.61
C GLN A 91 2.36 3.18 -9.09
N LEU A 92 2.99 4.28 -9.51
CA LEU A 92 4.31 4.71 -9.02
C LEU A 92 4.29 4.96 -7.51
N SER A 93 3.29 5.70 -7.02
CA SER A 93 3.12 5.98 -5.59
C SER A 93 2.89 4.69 -4.79
N LYS A 94 2.10 3.75 -5.33
CA LYS A 94 1.86 2.43 -4.71
C LYS A 94 3.10 1.55 -4.68
N ALA A 95 3.93 1.58 -5.73
CA ALA A 95 5.20 0.84 -5.73
C ALA A 95 6.16 1.39 -4.66
N GLN A 96 6.21 2.71 -4.50
CA GLN A 96 7.00 3.35 -3.44
C GLN A 96 6.52 2.97 -2.04
N ASP A 97 5.20 2.89 -1.83
CA ASP A 97 4.60 2.46 -0.56
C ASP A 97 4.96 1.00 -0.22
N ILE A 98 5.03 0.11 -1.21
CA ILE A 98 5.38 -1.30 -1.00
C ILE A 98 6.87 -1.49 -0.70
N GLU A 99 7.75 -0.81 -1.45
CA GLU A 99 9.21 -1.01 -1.35
C GLU A 99 9.82 -0.25 -0.17
N ALA A 100 9.46 1.03 0.01
CA ALA A 100 10.03 1.90 1.03
C ALA A 100 9.08 2.19 2.19
N GLY A 101 7.77 2.21 1.96
CA GLY A 101 6.77 2.55 2.98
C GLY A 101 6.71 4.04 3.38
N ASP A 102 7.50 4.90 2.73
CA ASP A 102 7.49 6.36 2.90
C ASP A 102 7.86 7.06 1.59
N GLY A 103 7.56 8.36 1.50
CA GLY A 103 7.88 9.20 0.33
C GLY A 103 6.90 9.06 -0.84
N THR A 104 5.73 8.46 -0.61
CA THR A 104 4.66 8.26 -1.61
C THR A 104 4.19 9.56 -2.26
N THR A 105 4.16 10.66 -1.51
CA THR A 105 3.86 12.01 -2.02
C THR A 105 5.05 12.60 -2.76
N SER A 106 6.27 12.46 -2.22
CA SER A 106 7.49 13.02 -2.79
C SER A 106 7.77 12.49 -4.19
N VAL A 107 7.61 11.18 -4.41
CA VAL A 107 7.89 10.55 -5.71
C VAL A 107 6.97 11.10 -6.81
N VAL A 108 5.71 11.39 -6.48
CA VAL A 108 4.72 11.94 -7.42
C VAL A 108 5.04 13.40 -7.75
N VAL A 109 5.42 14.19 -6.74
CA VAL A 109 5.80 15.61 -6.93
C VAL A 109 7.10 15.72 -7.74
N ILE A 110 8.10 14.87 -7.47
CA ILE A 110 9.34 14.82 -8.25
C ILE A 110 9.05 14.44 -9.71
N CYS A 111 8.19 13.44 -9.94
CA CYS A 111 7.80 13.06 -11.28
C CYS A 111 7.10 14.22 -12.03
N GLY A 112 6.17 14.92 -11.37
CA GLY A 112 5.52 16.11 -11.92
C GLY A 112 6.51 17.22 -12.29
N ALA A 113 7.48 17.50 -11.43
CA ALA A 113 8.52 18.51 -11.68
C ALA A 113 9.46 18.11 -12.83
N LEU A 114 9.85 16.84 -12.93
CA LEU A 114 10.68 16.34 -14.04
C LEU A 114 9.95 16.41 -15.38
N LEU A 115 8.64 16.14 -15.39
CA LEU A 115 7.81 16.29 -16.59
C LEU A 115 7.65 17.76 -17.00
N GLU A 116 7.56 18.69 -16.04
CA GLU A 116 7.55 20.13 -16.31
C GLU A 116 8.89 20.60 -16.90
N ALA A 117 10.03 20.21 -16.31
CA ALA A 117 11.34 20.51 -16.88
C ALA A 117 11.54 19.89 -18.28
N SER A 118 10.97 18.71 -18.52
CA SER A 118 10.99 18.08 -19.85
C SER A 118 10.20 18.87 -20.89
N LEU A 119 9.14 19.57 -20.48
CA LEU A 119 8.33 20.38 -21.39
C LEU A 119 9.17 21.51 -22.01
N GLU A 120 9.95 22.22 -21.20
CA GLU A 120 10.84 23.28 -21.66
C GLU A 120 11.86 22.76 -22.70
N LEU A 121 12.43 21.58 -22.45
CA LEU A 121 13.38 20.95 -23.36
C LEU A 121 12.71 20.49 -24.69
N LEU A 122 11.47 20.03 -24.62
CA LEU A 122 10.68 19.65 -25.79
C LEU A 122 10.30 20.88 -26.65
N GLU A 123 10.06 22.04 -26.03
CA GLU A 123 9.78 23.30 -26.72
C GLU A 123 11.00 23.81 -27.50
N ILE A 124 12.21 23.62 -26.96
CA ILE A 124 13.48 23.91 -27.64
C ILE A 124 13.74 22.95 -28.81
N GLY A 125 12.97 21.84 -28.90
CA GLY A 125 13.03 20.89 -30.01
C GLY A 125 13.96 19.70 -29.76
N ILE A 126 14.35 19.44 -28.51
CA ILE A 126 15.16 18.27 -28.15
C ILE A 126 14.31 16.99 -28.31
N HIS A 127 14.91 15.95 -28.89
CA HIS A 127 14.21 14.69 -29.08
C HIS A 127 13.92 14.00 -27.73
N PRO A 128 12.69 13.50 -27.45
CA PRO A 128 12.33 12.92 -26.16
C PRO A 128 13.27 11.80 -25.67
N THR A 129 13.77 10.97 -26.59
CA THR A 129 14.71 9.88 -26.27
C THR A 129 15.99 10.41 -25.62
N ILE A 130 16.52 11.54 -26.10
CA ILE A 130 17.73 12.16 -25.55
C ILE A 130 17.44 12.65 -24.13
N ILE A 131 16.27 13.24 -23.88
CA ILE A 131 15.86 13.68 -22.54
C ILE A 131 15.80 12.47 -21.59
N SER A 132 15.21 11.36 -22.03
CA SER A 132 15.14 10.13 -21.23
C SER A 132 16.52 9.55 -20.92
N GLU A 133 17.42 9.50 -21.90
CA GLU A 133 18.81 9.05 -21.70
C GLU A 133 19.57 9.95 -20.71
N CYS A 134 19.42 11.27 -20.83
CA CYS A 134 20.02 12.23 -19.90
C CYS A 134 19.50 12.07 -18.47
N PHE A 135 18.21 11.75 -18.28
CA PHE A 135 17.68 11.46 -16.94
C PHE A 135 18.27 10.19 -16.33
N GLN A 136 18.56 9.15 -17.13
CA GLN A 136 19.24 7.95 -16.63
C GLN A 136 20.66 8.28 -16.16
N ILE A 137 21.42 9.04 -16.96
CA ILE A 137 22.77 9.48 -16.58
C ILE A 137 22.73 10.34 -15.30
N GLY A 138 21.74 11.23 -15.19
CA GLY A 138 21.51 12.05 -14.01
C GLY A 138 21.16 11.22 -12.77
N LEU A 139 20.36 10.17 -12.92
CA LEU A 139 20.01 9.24 -11.85
C LEU A 139 21.24 8.53 -11.29
N ASP A 140 22.07 7.94 -12.15
CA ASP A 140 23.29 7.24 -11.75
C ASP A 140 24.22 8.16 -10.94
N LYS A 141 24.38 9.40 -11.41
CA LYS A 141 25.21 10.37 -10.69
C LYS A 141 24.60 10.79 -9.36
N SER A 142 23.28 10.95 -9.31
CA SER A 142 22.55 11.33 -8.09
C SER A 142 22.66 10.24 -7.03
N MET A 143 22.57 8.96 -7.42
CA MET A 143 22.76 7.83 -6.52
C MET A 143 24.14 7.85 -5.84
N GLY A 144 25.21 8.06 -6.61
CA GLY A 144 26.56 8.17 -6.04
C GLY A 144 26.73 9.35 -5.08
N VAL A 145 26.01 10.45 -5.30
CA VAL A 145 25.99 11.60 -4.37
C VAL A 145 25.23 11.24 -3.09
N LEU A 146 24.06 10.60 -3.19
CA LEU A 146 23.27 10.18 -2.03
C LEU A 146 24.03 9.18 -1.15
N GLU A 147 24.73 8.22 -1.76
CA GLU A 147 25.58 7.26 -1.03
C GLU A 147 26.71 7.99 -0.28
N SER A 148 27.36 8.97 -0.92
CA SER A 148 28.43 9.75 -0.28
C SER A 148 27.95 10.64 0.87
N MET A 149 26.67 11.04 0.86
CA MET A 149 26.03 11.82 1.93
C MET A 149 25.42 10.95 3.03
N SER A 150 25.26 9.64 2.79
CA SER A 150 24.66 8.72 3.75
C SER A 150 25.55 8.56 4.98
N SER A 151 24.93 8.49 6.16
CA SER A 151 25.62 8.19 7.41
C SER A 151 25.16 6.82 7.92
N PRO A 152 26.08 5.89 8.21
CA PRO A 152 25.71 4.59 8.75
C PRO A 152 25.13 4.79 10.16
N VAL A 153 23.99 4.15 10.42
CA VAL A 153 23.29 4.19 11.72
C VAL A 153 23.48 2.84 12.40
N ASP A 154 23.74 2.87 13.71
CA ASP A 154 23.79 1.67 14.53
C ASP A 154 22.38 1.30 15.02
N LEU A 155 22.01 0.03 14.88
CA LEU A 155 20.69 -0.47 15.30
C LEU A 155 20.56 -0.52 16.82
N GLU A 156 21.67 -0.55 17.55
CA GLU A 156 21.67 -0.45 19.01
C GLU A 156 21.36 0.98 19.48
N ASN A 157 21.52 1.98 18.61
CA ASN A 157 21.25 3.38 18.94
C ASN A 157 19.75 3.70 18.82
N ARG A 158 19.01 3.34 19.86
CA ARG A 158 17.57 3.59 19.97
C ARG A 158 17.20 5.06 19.78
N GLU A 159 18.00 6.01 20.26
CA GLU A 159 17.67 7.43 20.16
C GLU A 159 17.64 7.91 18.71
N GLU A 160 18.59 7.48 17.88
CA GLU A 160 18.64 7.84 16.46
C GLU A 160 17.45 7.25 15.70
N LEU A 161 17.08 6.00 16.00
CA LEU A 161 15.89 5.36 15.42
C LEU A 161 14.60 6.09 15.80
N VAL A 162 14.47 6.51 17.06
CA VAL A 162 13.30 7.28 17.52
C VAL A 162 13.25 8.65 16.85
N ARG A 163 14.39 9.33 16.65
CA ARG A 163 14.44 10.60 15.91
C ARG A 163 14.01 10.42 14.45
N ALA A 164 14.45 9.35 13.79
CA ALA A 164 14.05 9.03 12.43
C ALA A 164 12.53 8.75 12.32
N ALA A 165 12.00 7.89 13.19
CA ALA A 165 10.57 7.57 13.25
C ALA A 165 9.72 8.81 13.58
N SER A 166 10.15 9.64 14.54
CA SER A 166 9.47 10.89 14.87
C SER A 166 9.43 11.85 13.70
N THR A 167 10.53 11.95 12.93
CA THR A 167 10.60 12.80 11.74
C THR A 167 9.59 12.39 10.67
N SER A 168 9.43 11.08 10.42
CA SER A 168 8.43 10.57 9.46
C SER A 168 6.98 10.78 9.94
N LEU A 169 6.73 10.73 11.25
CA LEU A 169 5.39 10.95 11.81
C LEU A 169 4.96 12.43 11.86
N ASN A 170 5.90 13.37 11.84
CA ASN A 170 5.62 14.80 12.02
C ASN A 170 4.78 15.44 10.89
N SER A 171 4.66 14.79 9.73
CA SER A 171 3.79 15.26 8.63
C SER A 171 2.37 14.70 8.70
N LYS A 172 2.07 13.79 9.64
CA LYS A 172 0.77 13.13 9.74
C LYS A 172 -0.09 13.80 10.82
N VAL A 173 -1.41 13.53 10.79
CA VAL A 173 -2.38 13.99 11.80
C VAL A 173 -1.91 13.71 13.25
N VAL A 174 -1.16 12.62 13.43
CA VAL A 174 -0.64 12.18 14.72
C VAL A 174 0.67 12.87 15.14
N ALA A 175 1.09 13.94 14.46
CA ALA A 175 2.33 14.67 14.76
C ALA A 175 2.42 15.12 16.23
N GLN A 176 1.29 15.54 16.82
CA GLN A 176 1.22 15.93 18.24
C GLN A 176 1.52 14.76 19.19
N HIS A 177 1.23 13.53 18.77
CA HIS A 177 1.47 12.30 19.51
C HIS A 177 2.71 11.54 19.02
N ALA A 178 3.56 12.17 18.18
CA ALA A 178 4.76 11.54 17.66
C ALA A 178 5.74 11.13 18.78
N SER A 179 5.76 11.86 19.89
CA SER A 179 6.57 11.53 21.07
C SER A 179 6.17 10.20 21.74
N LEU A 180 4.90 9.80 21.63
CA LEU A 180 4.38 8.53 22.13
C LEU A 180 4.56 7.42 21.07
N LEU A 181 4.15 7.70 19.83
CA LEU A 181 4.09 6.69 18.77
C LEU A 181 5.45 6.31 18.20
N ALA A 182 6.43 7.23 18.16
CA ALA A 182 7.76 6.92 17.63
C ALA A 182 8.50 5.89 18.49
N PRO A 183 8.60 6.03 19.84
CA PRO A 183 9.15 4.99 20.70
C PRO A 183 8.44 3.65 20.55
N LEU A 184 7.10 3.64 20.53
CA LEU A 184 6.31 2.42 20.39
C LEU A 184 6.61 1.68 19.08
N SER A 185 6.75 2.42 17.98
CA SER A 185 7.06 1.86 16.66
C SER A 185 8.47 1.26 16.63
N VAL A 186 9.45 1.96 17.21
CA VAL A 186 10.83 1.48 17.30
C VAL A 186 10.91 0.23 18.17
N ASP A 187 10.29 0.23 19.35
CA ASP A 187 10.31 -0.90 20.27
C ASP A 187 9.61 -2.14 19.67
N ALA A 188 8.51 -1.93 18.93
CA ALA A 188 7.82 -2.99 18.21
C ALA A 188 8.71 -3.61 17.12
N VAL A 189 9.41 -2.80 16.33
CA VAL A 189 10.30 -3.29 15.27
C VAL A 189 11.54 -3.97 15.87
N LEU A 190 12.15 -3.41 16.91
CA LEU A 190 13.28 -4.00 17.63
C LEU A 190 12.93 -5.35 18.26
N SER A 191 11.68 -5.58 18.67
CA SER A 191 11.24 -6.87 19.20
C SER A 191 11.21 -8.00 18.17
N ILE A 192 11.17 -7.67 16.87
CA ILE A 192 11.08 -8.63 15.76
C ILE A 192 12.38 -8.68 14.96
N ALA A 193 13.10 -7.57 14.88
CA ALA A 193 14.43 -7.50 14.33
C ALA A 193 15.37 -8.33 15.22
N GLY A 194 15.53 -9.61 14.90
CA GLY A 194 16.55 -10.46 15.52
C GLY A 194 17.97 -10.01 15.16
N ASP A 195 18.97 -10.78 15.61
CA ASP A 195 20.39 -10.52 15.32
C ASP A 195 20.73 -10.52 13.81
N GLU A 196 19.85 -11.07 12.98
CA GLU A 196 20.04 -11.12 11.53
C GLU A 196 19.53 -9.85 10.85
N ARG A 197 20.43 -9.17 10.13
CA ARG A 197 20.15 -8.02 9.25
C ARG A 197 19.20 -8.35 8.08
N GLN A 198 18.59 -9.53 8.05
CA GLN A 198 17.59 -9.93 7.07
C GLN A 198 16.23 -9.41 7.53
N GLY A 199 15.91 -8.18 7.10
CA GLY A 199 14.58 -7.54 7.07
C GLY A 199 13.53 -8.00 8.10
N ALA A 200 13.14 -7.10 8.99
CA ALA A 200 12.01 -7.33 9.89
C ALA A 200 10.70 -7.49 9.10
N ASP A 201 10.06 -8.66 9.17
CA ASP A 201 8.73 -8.86 8.58
C ASP A 201 7.67 -8.14 9.42
N LEU A 202 7.16 -7.03 8.89
CA LEU A 202 6.13 -6.20 9.52
C LEU A 202 4.81 -6.95 9.74
N ARG A 203 4.57 -8.11 9.07
CA ARG A 203 3.39 -8.95 9.31
C ARG A 203 3.34 -9.53 10.72
N ASN A 204 4.48 -9.61 11.40
CA ASN A 204 4.57 -10.04 12.80
C ASN A 204 4.09 -8.95 13.78
N ILE A 205 3.97 -7.69 13.35
CA ILE A 205 3.38 -6.60 14.14
C ILE A 205 1.89 -6.53 13.85
N ARG A 206 1.06 -6.97 14.81
CA ARG A 206 -0.39 -6.89 14.67
C ARG A 206 -0.95 -5.59 15.27
N ILE A 207 -1.47 -4.71 14.43
CA ILE A 207 -2.16 -3.49 14.85
C ILE A 207 -3.67 -3.78 14.98
N VAL A 208 -4.22 -3.65 16.20
CA VAL A 208 -5.65 -3.80 16.47
C VAL A 208 -6.24 -2.45 16.83
N LYS A 209 -7.19 -1.96 16.03
CA LYS A 209 -7.88 -0.69 16.26
C LYS A 209 -9.16 -0.94 17.06
N LYS A 210 -9.34 -0.25 18.18
CA LYS A 210 -10.59 -0.21 18.96
C LYS A 210 -11.19 1.19 18.86
N LEU A 211 -12.52 1.28 18.78
CA LEU A 211 -13.24 2.54 18.59
C LEU A 211 -13.34 3.40 19.85
N ALA A 212 -12.98 2.86 21.02
CA ALA A 212 -13.03 3.56 22.30
C ALA A 212 -11.62 4.02 22.72
N GLY A 213 -11.52 5.20 23.33
CA GLY A 213 -10.28 5.78 23.84
C GLY A 213 -9.76 6.96 23.03
N THR A 214 -8.62 7.51 23.46
CA THR A 214 -7.85 8.52 22.72
C THR A 214 -6.57 7.92 22.15
N VAL A 215 -5.88 8.64 21.25
CA VAL A 215 -4.60 8.18 20.69
C VAL A 215 -3.54 8.02 21.78
N ASP A 216 -3.62 8.79 22.86
CA ASP A 216 -2.71 8.72 24.01
C ASP A 216 -2.79 7.41 24.80
N GLU A 217 -3.92 6.69 24.71
CA GLU A 217 -4.12 5.38 25.37
C GLU A 217 -3.51 4.23 24.55
N THR A 218 -2.82 4.52 23.45
CA THR A 218 -2.16 3.49 22.63
C THR A 218 -0.94 2.94 23.36
N GLU A 219 -0.92 1.62 23.56
CA GLU A 219 0.19 0.92 24.20
C GLU A 219 0.72 -0.24 23.34
N LEU A 220 2.00 -0.55 23.51
CA LEU A 220 2.61 -1.74 22.94
C LEU A 220 2.40 -2.90 23.90
N ILE A 221 1.66 -3.92 23.47
CA ILE A 221 1.47 -5.15 24.23
C ILE A 221 2.58 -6.14 23.84
N PRO A 222 3.47 -6.54 24.76
CA PRO A 222 4.47 -7.58 24.50
C PRO A 222 3.78 -8.95 24.45
N GLY A 223 3.20 -9.28 23.29
CA GLY A 223 2.49 -10.53 23.06
C GLY A 223 1.43 -10.44 21.96
N LEU A 224 0.53 -11.43 21.93
CA LEU A 224 -0.56 -11.48 20.96
C LEU A 224 -1.86 -10.93 21.56
N LEU A 225 -2.45 -9.93 20.92
CA LEU A 225 -3.80 -9.45 21.22
C LEU A 225 -4.82 -10.12 20.30
N LEU A 226 -5.84 -10.75 20.89
CA LEU A 226 -6.99 -11.30 20.17
C LEU A 226 -8.18 -10.35 20.28
N ASN A 227 -8.78 -10.00 19.14
CA ASN A 227 -9.97 -9.13 19.11
C ASN A 227 -11.27 -9.88 19.49
N GLN A 228 -11.20 -11.21 19.60
CA GLN A 228 -12.36 -12.03 19.96
C GLN A 228 -12.64 -11.93 21.46
N SER A 229 -13.89 -11.70 21.81
CA SER A 229 -14.36 -11.83 23.18
C SER A 229 -14.37 -13.30 23.58
N ALA A 230 -14.04 -13.59 24.83
CA ALA A 230 -14.29 -14.92 25.38
C ALA A 230 -15.80 -15.19 25.32
N GLU A 231 -16.21 -16.29 24.69
CA GLU A 231 -17.58 -16.78 24.74
C GLU A 231 -17.89 -17.19 26.19
N SER A 232 -18.34 -16.20 26.94
CA SER A 232 -18.72 -16.37 28.32
C SER A 232 -20.19 -16.75 28.34
N GLY A 233 -20.46 -18.05 28.42
CA GLY A 233 -21.68 -18.49 29.11
C GLY A 233 -21.66 -18.04 30.58
N ALA A 234 -22.63 -18.48 31.38
CA ALA A 234 -22.82 -18.03 32.77
C ALA A 234 -21.63 -18.25 33.75
N SER A 235 -20.51 -18.84 33.32
CA SER A 235 -19.32 -19.08 34.15
C SER A 235 -18.00 -19.14 33.35
N GLY A 236 -17.79 -18.18 32.45
CA GLY A 236 -16.49 -18.00 31.79
C GLY A 236 -15.45 -17.36 32.73
N PRO A 237 -14.18 -17.83 32.74
CA PRO A 237 -13.13 -17.18 33.52
C PRO A 237 -12.76 -15.82 32.90
N THR A 238 -12.78 -14.76 33.70
CA THR A 238 -12.43 -13.40 33.24
C THR A 238 -10.93 -13.15 33.19
N ARG A 239 -10.16 -13.80 34.07
CA ARG A 239 -8.70 -13.72 34.12
C ARG A 239 -8.13 -15.07 34.54
N ILE A 240 -7.11 -15.54 33.82
CA ILE A 240 -6.38 -16.77 34.14
C ILE A 240 -4.89 -16.43 34.22
N GLU A 241 -4.27 -16.69 35.37
CA GLU A 241 -2.84 -16.53 35.54
C GLU A 241 -2.11 -17.84 35.23
N LYS A 242 -0.96 -17.75 34.55
CA LYS A 242 -0.13 -18.91 34.15
C LYS A 242 -0.90 -19.97 33.35
N ALA A 243 -1.76 -19.53 32.43
CA ALA A 243 -2.50 -20.40 31.53
C ALA A 243 -1.58 -21.06 30.48
N LYS A 244 -1.87 -22.30 30.11
CA LYS A 244 -1.31 -22.92 28.90
C LYS A 244 -2.24 -22.60 27.72
N ILE A 245 -1.71 -21.98 26.68
CA ILE A 245 -2.48 -21.63 25.47
C ILE A 245 -2.34 -22.78 24.48
N ALA A 246 -3.46 -23.30 23.98
CA ALA A 246 -3.50 -24.33 22.95
C ALA A 246 -4.14 -23.76 21.67
N LEU A 247 -3.51 -24.02 20.53
CA LEU A 247 -4.07 -23.70 19.21
C LEU A 247 -4.80 -24.92 18.68
N ILE A 248 -6.12 -24.84 18.65
CA ILE A 248 -7.00 -25.93 18.20
C ILE A 248 -7.53 -25.57 16.82
N GLN A 249 -7.11 -26.32 15.80
CA GLN A 249 -7.56 -26.13 14.41
C GLN A 249 -8.83 -26.94 14.07
N PHE A 250 -9.18 -27.93 14.89
CA PHE A 250 -10.38 -28.74 14.69
C PHE A 250 -11.62 -28.14 15.37
N GLN A 251 -12.81 -28.53 14.93
CA GLN A 251 -14.06 -28.00 15.46
C GLN A 251 -14.51 -28.75 16.72
N LEU A 252 -14.94 -28.01 17.75
CA LEU A 252 -15.61 -28.55 18.94
C LEU A 252 -17.13 -28.51 18.73
N SER A 253 -17.64 -29.36 17.85
CA SER A 253 -19.05 -29.44 17.48
C SER A 253 -19.56 -30.89 17.51
N PRO A 254 -20.89 -31.12 17.50
CA PRO A 254 -21.45 -32.44 17.27
C PRO A 254 -20.88 -33.05 15.99
N PRO A 255 -20.74 -34.39 15.92
CA PRO A 255 -20.08 -35.06 14.80
C PRO A 255 -20.80 -34.71 13.49
N LYS A 256 -20.11 -33.98 12.62
CA LYS A 256 -20.54 -33.72 11.26
C LYS A 256 -19.77 -34.67 10.34
N THR A 257 -20.50 -35.41 9.53
CA THR A 257 -19.92 -36.20 8.44
C THR A 257 -19.73 -35.30 7.23
N ASP A 258 -18.60 -35.45 6.53
CA ASP A 258 -18.36 -34.71 5.28
C ASP A 258 -19.27 -35.20 4.15
N MET A 259 -19.86 -36.39 4.29
CA MET A 259 -20.88 -36.95 3.39
C MET A 259 -22.30 -36.69 3.90
N GLU A 260 -23.26 -36.63 2.96
CA GLU A 260 -24.69 -36.54 3.27
C GLU A 260 -25.09 -37.69 4.20
N ASN A 261 -25.53 -37.34 5.40
CA ASN A 261 -25.97 -38.30 6.41
C ASN A 261 -27.34 -37.87 6.92
N SER A 262 -28.30 -38.79 6.89
CA SER A 262 -29.64 -38.61 7.42
C SER A 262 -29.84 -39.50 8.64
N VAL A 263 -30.06 -38.88 9.79
CA VAL A 263 -30.35 -39.61 11.03
C VAL A 263 -31.85 -39.82 11.11
N VAL A 264 -32.31 -41.03 10.80
CA VAL A 264 -33.73 -41.42 10.90
C VAL A 264 -34.02 -41.93 12.30
N VAL A 265 -34.85 -41.21 13.05
CA VAL A 265 -35.25 -41.58 14.42
C VAL A 265 -36.59 -42.32 14.37
N GLN A 266 -36.59 -43.61 14.71
CA GLN A 266 -37.80 -44.45 14.69
C GLN A 266 -38.54 -44.47 16.03
N ASP A 267 -37.82 -44.32 17.15
CA ASP A 267 -38.37 -44.41 18.51
C ASP A 267 -38.04 -43.18 19.36
N TYR A 268 -38.95 -42.80 20.27
CA TYR A 268 -38.70 -41.75 21.27
C TYR A 268 -37.49 -42.07 22.17
N ALA A 269 -37.26 -43.35 22.51
CA ALA A 269 -36.09 -43.76 23.29
C ALA A 269 -34.77 -43.63 22.52
N ALA A 270 -34.81 -43.69 21.18
CA ALA A 270 -33.63 -43.52 20.34
C ALA A 270 -33.19 -42.05 20.27
N MET A 271 -34.15 -41.10 20.31
CA MET A 271 -33.87 -39.67 20.38
C MET A 271 -33.00 -39.32 21.60
N ASP A 272 -33.36 -39.83 22.78
CA ASP A 272 -32.60 -39.61 24.02
C ASP A 272 -31.19 -40.21 23.99
N ARG A 273 -30.97 -41.30 23.23
CA ARG A 273 -29.64 -41.92 23.08
C ARG A 273 -28.73 -41.07 22.19
N ILE A 274 -29.23 -40.59 21.06
CA ILE A 274 -28.46 -39.73 20.13
C ILE A 274 -27.98 -38.46 20.84
N LEU A 275 -28.88 -37.80 21.58
CA LEU A 275 -28.52 -36.60 22.35
C LEU A 275 -27.44 -36.86 23.41
N LYS A 276 -27.45 -38.05 24.03
CA LYS A 276 -26.41 -38.46 24.98
C LYS A 276 -25.09 -38.77 24.28
N GLU A 277 -25.12 -39.41 23.12
CA GLU A 277 -23.91 -39.72 22.34
C GLU A 277 -23.21 -38.47 21.83
N GLU A 278 -23.95 -37.50 21.28
CA GLU A 278 -23.39 -36.21 20.84
C GLU A 278 -22.70 -35.47 21.99
N ARG A 279 -23.36 -35.42 23.16
CA ARG A 279 -22.77 -34.81 24.38
C ARG A 279 -21.54 -35.57 24.85
N THR A 280 -21.56 -36.91 24.77
CA THR A 280 -20.44 -37.76 25.19
C THR A 280 -19.23 -37.56 24.28
N TYR A 281 -19.45 -37.42 22.97
CA TYR A 281 -18.42 -37.13 21.98
C TYR A 281 -17.68 -35.82 22.28
N ILE A 282 -18.44 -34.73 22.49
CA ILE A 282 -17.87 -33.41 22.86
C ILE A 282 -17.11 -33.51 24.18
N LEU A 283 -17.67 -34.21 25.17
CA LEU A 283 -17.07 -34.37 26.49
C LEU A 283 -15.75 -35.16 26.44
N GLN A 284 -15.63 -36.15 25.56
CA GLN A 284 -14.36 -36.88 25.34
C GLN A 284 -13.27 -35.97 24.76
N LEU A 285 -13.61 -35.09 23.81
CA LEU A 285 -12.66 -34.11 23.26
C LEU A 285 -12.19 -33.12 24.34
N VAL A 286 -13.11 -32.58 25.13
CA VAL A 286 -12.80 -31.66 26.24
C VAL A 286 -11.94 -32.34 27.32
N LYS A 287 -12.21 -33.61 27.65
CA LYS A 287 -11.39 -34.37 28.61
C LYS A 287 -9.94 -34.52 28.15
N LYS A 288 -9.70 -34.76 26.86
CA LYS A 288 -8.35 -34.83 26.28
C LYS A 288 -7.60 -33.50 26.40
N ILE A 289 -8.32 -32.39 26.26
CA ILE A 289 -7.75 -31.03 26.44
C ILE A 289 -7.44 -30.77 27.92
N LYS A 290 -8.33 -31.17 28.84
CA LYS A 290 -8.18 -30.91 30.28
C LYS A 290 -7.06 -31.72 30.97
N CYS A 291 -6.73 -32.92 30.46
CA CYS A 291 -5.73 -33.80 31.07
C CYS A 291 -4.27 -33.46 30.74
N ARG A 292 -3.98 -32.36 30.03
CA ARG A 292 -2.64 -31.87 29.71
C ARG A 292 -2.39 -30.48 30.29
#